data_AF-A0A164PJQ5-F1
#
_entry.id   AF-A0A164PJQ5-F1
#
_cell.length_a   1.000
_cell.length_b   1.000
_cell.length_c   1.000
_cell.angle_alpha   90.00
_cell.angle_beta   90.00
_cell.angle_gamma   90.00
#
_symmetry.space_group_name_H-M   'P 1'
#
loop_
_entity.id
_entity.type
_entity.pdbx_description
1 polymer ?
#
loop_
_entity_poly.entity_id
_entity_poly.type
_entity_poly.pdbx_seq_one_letter_code
_entity_poly.pdbx_strand_id
1 'polypeptide(L)'
;MSRAKIMSQALVVINNLVLHFGFILIFCFQRKGQVQRDTLFGMDDSKKEPKLETIVRVLNNLPTKKARNQDMLQQAVKGVGYSFYQGIKKMPHTSPTYILWHSTPRPKKALKEAMDRLLEQPPCDKDTIFDEMANEQWTRDLWQTMEGMLHTALYTKLEKQVRKQPNWARKHVRKEGGKIAQSLFADSVRLKTITEE
;
A
#
# COMPACT_ATOMS: atom_id res chain seq x y z
N MET A 1 28.62 6.18 -38.00
CA MET A 1 28.18 6.75 -36.70
C MET A 1 29.27 6.48 -35.67
N SER A 2 29.85 7.49 -35.03
CA SER A 2 31.03 7.32 -34.15
C SER A 2 30.65 6.63 -32.83
N ARG A 3 31.50 5.69 -32.36
CA ARG A 3 31.35 4.99 -31.08
C ARG A 3 31.14 5.95 -29.89
N ALA A 4 31.73 7.14 -29.94
CA ALA A 4 31.56 8.17 -28.91
C ALA A 4 30.11 8.69 -28.81
N LYS A 5 29.38 8.75 -29.93
CA LYS A 5 27.97 9.20 -29.97
C LYS A 5 27.03 8.18 -29.34
N ILE A 6 27.33 6.89 -29.52
CA ILE A 6 26.56 5.77 -28.93
C ILE A 6 26.78 5.72 -27.41
N MET A 7 28.02 5.88 -26.95
CA MET A 7 28.32 5.89 -25.51
C MET A 7 27.72 7.12 -24.80
N SER A 8 27.73 8.29 -25.44
CA SER A 8 27.13 9.50 -24.88
C SER A 8 25.60 9.36 -24.72
N GLN A 9 24.90 8.80 -25.71
CA GLN A 9 23.46 8.55 -25.60
C GLN A 9 23.13 7.49 -24.54
N ALA A 10 23.93 6.42 -24.43
CA ALA A 10 23.74 5.42 -23.39
C ALA A 10 23.90 6.00 -21.98
N LEU A 11 24.87 6.88 -21.76
CA LEU A 11 25.09 7.53 -20.46
C LEU A 11 23.93 8.46 -20.05
N VAL A 12 23.34 9.19 -21.00
CA VAL A 12 22.18 10.06 -20.73
C VAL A 12 20.95 9.24 -20.36
N VAL A 13 20.71 8.11 -21.04
CA VAL A 13 19.61 7.20 -20.71
C VAL A 13 19.82 6.57 -19.33
N ILE A 14 21.04 6.15 -19.00
CA ILE A 14 21.36 5.58 -17.68
C ILE A 14 21.21 6.63 -16.58
N ASN A 15 21.68 7.86 -16.76
CA ASN A 15 21.54 8.91 -15.75
C ASN A 15 20.08 9.32 -15.53
N ASN A 16 19.27 9.42 -16.58
CA ASN A 16 17.83 9.67 -16.43
C ASN A 16 17.11 8.50 -15.76
N LEU A 17 17.49 7.25 -16.06
CA LEU A 17 16.96 6.08 -15.34
C LEU A 17 17.36 6.13 -13.85
N VAL A 18 18.61 6.39 -13.52
CA VAL A 18 19.07 6.41 -12.12
C VAL A 18 18.42 7.54 -11.32
N LEU A 19 18.23 8.72 -11.91
CA LEU A 19 17.57 9.85 -11.25
C LEU A 19 16.06 9.60 -11.07
N HIS A 20 15.37 9.05 -12.07
CA HIS A 20 13.93 8.78 -11.97
C HIS A 20 13.61 7.55 -11.10
N PHE A 21 14.37 6.47 -11.20
CA PHE A 21 14.23 5.31 -10.32
C PHE A 21 14.65 5.62 -8.88
N GLY A 22 15.71 6.41 -8.74
CA GLY A 22 16.14 6.97 -7.46
C GLY A 22 14.98 7.73 -6.82
N PHE A 23 14.32 8.63 -7.53
CA PHE A 23 13.25 9.46 -6.97
C PHE A 23 11.96 8.68 -6.67
N ILE A 24 11.50 7.77 -7.53
CA ILE A 24 10.31 6.94 -7.25
C ILE A 24 10.54 6.07 -6.01
N LEU A 25 11.74 5.50 -5.88
CA LEU A 25 12.09 4.66 -4.76
C LEU A 25 12.39 5.49 -3.51
N ILE A 26 13.02 6.66 -3.63
CA ILE A 26 13.20 7.64 -2.55
C ILE A 26 11.85 8.19 -2.10
N PHE A 27 10.88 8.48 -2.97
CA PHE A 27 9.54 8.91 -2.56
C PHE A 27 8.79 7.78 -1.84
N CYS A 28 8.99 6.53 -2.27
CA CYS A 28 8.54 5.34 -1.55
C CYS A 28 9.31 5.09 -0.23
N PHE A 29 10.54 5.60 -0.06
CA PHE A 29 11.41 5.39 1.12
C PHE A 29 11.45 6.57 2.10
N GLN A 30 11.29 7.82 1.65
CA GLN A 30 11.43 9.05 2.45
C GLN A 30 10.14 9.43 3.18
N ARG A 31 8.97 8.90 2.78
CA ARG A 31 7.73 9.24 3.48
C ARG A 31 7.61 8.60 4.88
N LYS A 32 8.56 7.77 5.34
CA LYS A 32 8.89 7.50 6.76
C LYS A 32 10.05 6.50 6.89
N GLY A 33 11.02 6.80 7.75
CA GLY A 33 12.25 6.05 7.95
C GLY A 33 12.11 4.54 8.22
N GLN A 34 13.17 3.82 7.87
CA GLN A 34 13.35 2.37 8.02
C GLN A 34 12.13 1.53 7.61
N VAL A 35 11.95 1.39 6.30
CA VAL A 35 10.98 0.44 5.74
C VAL A 35 11.63 -0.93 5.62
N GLN A 36 11.67 -1.65 6.75
CA GLN A 36 11.97 -3.08 6.84
C GLN A 36 11.03 -3.86 5.89
N ARG A 37 11.50 -4.12 4.68
CA ARG A 37 10.82 -4.93 3.65
C ARG A 37 11.23 -6.39 3.80
N ASP A 38 10.49 -7.11 4.64
CA ASP A 38 10.64 -8.55 4.80
C ASP A 38 9.61 -9.31 3.96
N THR A 39 10.04 -10.51 3.56
CA THR A 39 9.52 -11.39 2.51
C THR A 39 8.00 -11.51 2.35
N LEU A 40 7.57 -11.23 1.12
CA LEU A 40 6.24 -10.79 0.76
C LEU A 40 5.04 -11.69 1.13
N PHE A 41 5.18 -12.97 1.51
CA PHE A 41 4.05 -13.78 1.99
C PHE A 41 4.43 -14.86 3.04
N GLY A 42 5.56 -14.66 3.74
CA GLY A 42 5.92 -15.38 4.96
C GLY A 42 6.35 -14.35 6.00
N MET A 43 5.43 -13.96 6.87
CA MET A 43 5.62 -12.93 7.89
C MET A 43 6.49 -13.45 9.04
N ASP A 44 7.77 -13.67 8.75
CA ASP A 44 8.85 -13.66 9.73
C ASP A 44 9.52 -12.29 9.65
N ASP A 45 9.61 -11.59 10.79
CA ASP A 45 10.23 -10.26 10.95
C ASP A 45 11.78 -10.30 10.83
N SER A 46 12.34 -11.28 10.11
CA SER A 46 13.76 -11.66 10.17
C SER A 46 14.51 -11.64 8.81
N LYS A 47 13.89 -11.28 7.68
CA LYS A 47 14.52 -11.41 6.35
C LYS A 47 14.83 -10.07 5.69
N LYS A 48 16.09 -9.67 5.83
CA LYS A 48 16.82 -8.56 5.17
C LYS A 48 16.19 -8.07 3.86
N GLU A 49 15.93 -6.77 3.83
CA GLU A 49 15.48 -6.00 2.69
C GLU A 49 16.22 -6.34 1.38
N PRO A 50 15.50 -6.55 0.26
CA PRO A 50 16.13 -6.56 -1.05
C PRO A 50 16.71 -5.17 -1.32
N LYS A 51 18.04 -5.10 -1.47
CA LYS A 51 18.74 -3.86 -1.80
C LYS A 51 18.13 -3.22 -3.05
N LEU A 52 18.01 -1.89 -3.05
CA LEU A 52 17.47 -1.09 -4.15
C LEU A 52 18.05 -1.50 -5.52
N GLU A 53 19.35 -1.73 -5.54
CA GLU A 53 20.12 -2.19 -6.70
C GLU A 53 19.58 -3.49 -7.30
N THR A 54 19.05 -4.39 -6.46
CA THR A 54 18.46 -5.66 -6.90
C THR A 54 17.15 -5.43 -7.63
N ILE A 55 16.29 -4.53 -7.14
CA ILE A 55 15.00 -4.22 -7.78
C ILE A 55 15.23 -3.56 -9.14
N VAL A 56 16.12 -2.56 -9.19
CA VAL A 56 16.47 -1.87 -10.45
C VAL A 56 17.09 -2.85 -11.44
N ARG A 57 17.98 -3.74 -10.98
CA ARG A 57 18.58 -4.78 -11.83
C ARG A 57 17.54 -5.75 -12.36
N VAL A 58 16.59 -6.20 -11.54
CA VAL A 58 15.49 -7.08 -11.97
C VAL A 58 14.64 -6.39 -13.03
N LEU A 59 14.20 -5.16 -12.79
CA LEU A 59 13.38 -4.40 -13.73
C LEU A 59 14.08 -4.17 -15.07
N ASN A 60 15.37 -3.84 -15.06
CA ASN A 60 16.15 -3.65 -16.28
C ASN A 60 16.43 -4.95 -17.05
N ASN A 61 16.38 -6.10 -16.37
CA ASN A 61 16.57 -7.41 -16.98
C ASN A 61 15.28 -8.01 -17.55
N LEU A 62 14.12 -7.38 -17.37
CA LEU A 62 12.87 -7.88 -17.93
C LEU A 62 12.82 -7.64 -19.45
N PRO A 63 12.50 -8.68 -20.25
CA PRO A 63 12.69 -8.65 -21.70
C PRO A 63 11.68 -7.77 -22.44
N THR A 64 10.51 -7.50 -21.85
CA THR A 64 9.43 -6.77 -22.51
C THR A 64 8.94 -5.59 -21.68
N LYS A 65 8.51 -4.52 -22.36
CA LYS A 65 7.87 -3.35 -21.72
C LYS A 65 6.67 -3.77 -20.86
N LYS A 66 5.85 -4.68 -21.38
CA LYS A 66 4.70 -5.26 -20.67
C LYS A 66 5.10 -5.94 -19.35
N ALA A 67 6.16 -6.75 -19.36
CA ALA A 67 6.67 -7.38 -18.14
C ALA A 67 7.17 -6.35 -17.12
N ARG A 68 7.86 -5.30 -17.59
CA ARG A 68 8.32 -4.18 -16.72
C ARG A 68 7.15 -3.44 -16.09
N ASN A 69 6.13 -3.07 -16.86
CA ASN A 69 4.96 -2.39 -16.32
C ASN A 69 4.21 -3.26 -15.31
N GLN A 70 4.04 -4.54 -15.62
CA GLN A 70 3.37 -5.50 -14.73
C GLN A 70 4.13 -5.65 -13.41
N ASP A 71 5.47 -5.76 -13.45
CA ASP A 71 6.27 -5.81 -12.23
C ASP A 71 6.19 -4.49 -11.45
N MET A 72 6.30 -3.34 -12.13
CA MET A 72 6.15 -2.02 -11.49
C MET A 72 4.81 -1.87 -10.78
N LEU A 73 3.71 -2.25 -11.43
CA LEU A 73 2.38 -2.25 -10.82
C LEU A 73 2.33 -3.17 -9.60
N GLN A 74 2.90 -4.38 -9.70
CA GLN A 74 3.00 -5.29 -8.57
C GLN A 74 3.78 -4.68 -7.40
N GLN A 75 4.92 -4.04 -7.66
CA GLN A 75 5.69 -3.37 -6.63
C GLN A 75 4.92 -2.20 -6.01
N ALA A 76 4.22 -1.40 -6.82
CA ALA A 76 3.39 -0.30 -6.34
C ALA A 76 2.26 -0.79 -5.44
N VAL A 77 1.49 -1.80 -5.86
CA VAL A 77 0.42 -2.40 -5.05
C VAL A 77 0.96 -3.00 -3.76
N LYS A 78 2.12 -3.66 -3.80
CA LYS A 78 2.80 -4.17 -2.60
C LYS A 78 3.20 -3.06 -1.64
N GLY A 79 3.76 -1.98 -2.17
CA GLY A 79 4.12 -0.79 -1.41
C GLY A 79 2.92 -0.16 -0.71
N VAL A 80 1.82 0.03 -1.45
CA VAL A 80 0.55 0.53 -0.91
C VAL A 80 0.01 -0.41 0.15
N GLY A 81 -0.04 -1.72 -0.13
CA GLY A 81 -0.52 -2.74 0.81
C GLY A 81 0.26 -2.76 2.13
N TYR A 82 1.59 -2.62 2.05
CA TYR A 82 2.44 -2.53 3.23
C TYR A 82 2.22 -1.23 4.00
N SER A 83 2.21 -0.08 3.31
CA SER A 83 1.91 1.23 3.92
C SER A 83 0.56 1.20 4.64
N PHE A 84 -0.44 0.60 4.01
CA PHE A 84 -1.78 0.46 4.56
C PHE A 84 -1.80 -0.41 5.81
N TYR A 85 -1.13 -1.56 5.80
CA TYR A 85 -0.97 -2.43 6.98
C TYR A 85 -0.28 -1.71 8.15
N GLN A 86 0.81 -1.00 7.88
CA GLN A 86 1.49 -0.20 8.89
C GLN A 86 0.61 0.95 9.40
N GLY A 87 -0.21 1.52 8.51
CA GLY A 87 -1.27 2.47 8.86
C GLY A 87 -2.24 1.89 9.87
N ILE A 88 -2.81 0.71 9.60
CA ILE A 88 -3.74 0.03 10.51
C ILE A 88 -3.12 -0.20 11.89
N LYS A 89 -1.87 -0.66 11.97
CA LYS A 89 -1.17 -0.87 13.26
C LYS A 89 -1.08 0.40 14.12
N LYS A 90 -1.05 1.57 13.47
CA LYS A 90 -0.96 2.89 14.12
C LYS A 90 -2.31 3.56 14.30
N MET A 91 -3.40 2.97 13.77
CA MET A 91 -4.73 3.51 13.95
C MET A 91 -5.17 3.40 15.41
N PRO A 92 -5.96 4.37 15.91
CA PRO A 92 -6.60 4.24 17.21
C PRO A 92 -7.44 2.97 17.30
N HIS A 93 -7.49 2.35 18.48
CA HIS A 93 -8.34 1.18 18.76
C HIS A 93 -9.83 1.44 18.50
N THR A 94 -10.22 2.72 18.41
CA THR A 94 -11.57 3.16 18.13
C THR A 94 -11.92 3.20 16.64
N SER A 95 -10.92 3.11 15.75
CA SER A 95 -11.12 3.11 14.30
C SER A 95 -11.89 1.86 13.87
N PRO A 96 -12.97 1.99 13.06
CA PRO A 96 -13.69 0.82 12.53
C PRO A 96 -12.78 -0.15 11.77
N THR A 97 -11.80 0.37 11.04
CA THR A 97 -10.83 -0.44 10.29
C THR A 97 -9.95 -1.25 11.24
N TYR A 98 -9.50 -0.64 12.34
CA TYR A 98 -8.71 -1.32 13.37
C TYR A 98 -9.53 -2.45 14.01
N ILE A 99 -10.75 -2.14 14.44
CA ILE A 99 -11.65 -3.12 15.08
C ILE A 99 -11.90 -4.30 14.15
N LEU A 100 -12.26 -4.04 12.88
CA LEU A 100 -12.50 -5.09 11.89
C LEU A 100 -11.26 -5.93 11.61
N TRP A 101 -10.10 -5.29 11.48
CA TRP A 101 -8.83 -5.99 11.27
C TRP A 101 -8.56 -6.99 12.39
N HIS A 102 -8.69 -6.57 13.64
CA HIS A 102 -8.43 -7.42 14.81
C HIS A 102 -9.57 -8.39 15.17
N SER A 103 -10.79 -8.15 14.67
CA SER A 103 -11.97 -9.00 14.90
C SER A 103 -12.15 -10.12 13.87
N THR A 104 -11.38 -10.10 12.79
CA THR A 104 -11.48 -11.11 11.72
C THR A 104 -10.48 -12.24 11.94
N PRO A 105 -10.82 -13.49 11.55
CA PRO A 105 -9.92 -14.62 11.72
C PRO A 105 -8.74 -14.59 10.75
N ARG A 106 -8.90 -13.93 9.59
CA ARG A 106 -7.89 -13.95 8.50
C ARG A 106 -7.72 -12.56 7.85
N PRO A 107 -7.34 -11.52 8.60
CA PRO A 107 -7.19 -10.15 8.07
C PRO A 107 -6.10 -10.05 7.01
N LYS A 108 -4.96 -10.73 7.24
CA LYS A 108 -3.83 -10.78 6.30
C LYS A 108 -4.24 -11.40 4.95
N LYS A 109 -5.08 -12.44 4.97
CA LYS A 109 -5.65 -13.04 3.75
C LYS A 109 -6.59 -12.07 3.05
N ALA A 110 -7.42 -11.34 3.79
CA ALA A 110 -8.29 -10.31 3.22
C ALA A 110 -7.49 -9.20 2.53
N LEU A 111 -6.37 -8.77 3.12
CA LEU A 111 -5.47 -7.79 2.51
C LEU A 111 -4.85 -8.32 1.22
N LYS A 112 -4.37 -9.56 1.22
CA LYS A 112 -3.86 -10.20 0.00
C LYS A 112 -4.91 -10.21 -1.11
N GLU A 113 -6.12 -10.68 -0.81
CA GLU A 113 -7.23 -10.70 -1.79
C GLU A 113 -7.61 -9.30 -2.29
N ALA A 114 -7.50 -8.27 -1.46
CA ALA A 114 -7.75 -6.88 -1.86
C ALA A 114 -6.64 -6.35 -2.79
N MET A 115 -5.38 -6.70 -2.53
CA MET A 115 -4.25 -6.39 -3.40
C MET A 115 -4.36 -7.12 -4.75
N ASP A 116 -4.71 -8.41 -4.74
CA ASP A 116 -4.89 -9.19 -5.96
C ASP A 116 -5.99 -8.56 -6.85
N ARG A 117 -7.10 -8.12 -6.25
CA ARG A 117 -8.16 -7.40 -6.97
C ARG A 117 -7.67 -6.08 -7.58
N LEU A 118 -6.80 -5.35 -6.88
CA LEU A 118 -6.21 -4.11 -7.38
C LEU A 118 -5.27 -4.36 -8.56
N LEU A 119 -4.60 -5.52 -8.60
CA LEU A 119 -3.78 -5.93 -9.75
C LEU A 119 -4.63 -6.36 -10.97
N GLU A 120 -5.78 -6.98 -10.71
CA GLU A 120 -6.74 -7.30 -11.77
C GLU A 120 -7.31 -6.02 -12.39
N GLN A 121 -7.70 -5.07 -11.55
CA GLN A 121 -8.36 -3.81 -11.92
C GLN A 121 -7.58 -2.59 -11.39
N PRO A 122 -6.42 -2.26 -11.97
CA PRO A 122 -5.66 -1.07 -11.56
C PRO A 122 -6.36 0.21 -12.00
N PRO A 123 -6.15 1.33 -11.26
CA PRO A 123 -6.68 2.64 -11.63
C PRO A 123 -5.93 3.32 -12.80
N CYS A 124 -5.04 2.60 -13.48
CA CYS A 124 -4.21 3.11 -14.57
C CYS A 124 -4.10 2.09 -15.70
N ASP A 125 -3.68 2.56 -16.86
CA ASP A 125 -3.36 1.68 -17.99
C ASP A 125 -2.08 0.89 -17.69
N LYS A 126 -2.16 -0.45 -17.79
CA LYS A 126 -1.04 -1.37 -17.56
C LYS A 126 0.08 -1.19 -18.59
N ASP A 127 -0.18 -0.55 -19.73
CA ASP A 127 0.81 -0.41 -20.80
C ASP A 127 1.67 0.87 -20.69
N THR A 128 1.28 1.83 -19.85
CA THR A 128 1.96 3.13 -19.72
C THR A 128 2.62 3.36 -18.35
N ILE A 129 2.38 2.49 -17.36
CA ILE A 129 2.84 2.65 -15.96
C ILE A 129 4.31 3.04 -15.84
N PHE A 130 5.21 2.36 -16.53
CA PHE A 130 6.64 2.64 -16.41
C PHE A 130 7.00 4.07 -16.86
N ASP A 131 6.36 4.56 -17.91
CA ASP A 131 6.61 5.89 -18.45
C ASP A 131 5.95 6.96 -17.57
N GLU A 132 4.72 6.71 -17.11
CA GLU A 132 3.95 7.64 -16.29
C GLU A 132 4.47 7.76 -14.85
N MET A 133 5.10 6.70 -14.32
CA MET A 133 5.73 6.74 -12.99
C MET A 133 6.91 7.71 -12.90
N ALA A 134 7.49 8.14 -14.03
CA ALA A 134 8.50 9.20 -14.02
C ALA A 134 7.91 10.56 -13.60
N ASN A 135 6.59 10.75 -13.74
CA ASN A 135 5.89 11.93 -13.29
C ASN A 135 5.54 11.78 -11.79
N GLU A 136 6.13 12.65 -10.95
CA GLU A 136 5.91 12.64 -9.51
C GLU A 136 4.45 12.86 -9.10
N GLN A 137 3.78 13.81 -9.75
CA GLN A 137 2.41 14.16 -9.42
C GLN A 137 1.48 13.00 -9.75
N TRP A 138 1.64 12.45 -10.96
CA TRP A 138 0.91 11.25 -11.36
C TRP A 138 1.17 10.08 -10.40
N THR A 139 2.42 9.88 -9.97
CA THR A 139 2.76 8.81 -9.02
C THR A 139 2.09 9.02 -7.65
N ARG A 140 2.03 10.26 -7.16
CA ARG A 140 1.31 10.60 -5.92
C ARG A 140 -0.17 10.31 -6.05
N ASP A 141 -0.79 10.72 -7.15
CA ASP A 141 -2.21 10.56 -7.40
C ASP A 141 -2.58 9.08 -7.56
N LEU A 142 -1.75 8.32 -8.28
CA LEU A 142 -1.87 6.87 -8.39
C LEU A 142 -1.81 6.21 -7.00
N TRP A 143 -0.84 6.59 -6.17
CA TRP A 143 -0.68 6.02 -4.84
C TRP A 143 -1.91 6.26 -3.95
N GLN A 144 -2.40 7.49 -3.90
CA GLN A 144 -3.59 7.85 -3.14
C GLN A 144 -4.83 7.09 -3.64
N THR A 145 -4.97 6.97 -4.96
CA THR A 145 -6.08 6.24 -5.58
C THR A 145 -6.03 4.76 -5.24
N MET A 146 -4.86 4.13 -5.38
CA MET A 146 -4.65 2.73 -4.98
C MET A 146 -4.93 2.51 -3.50
N GLU A 147 -4.54 3.45 -2.62
CA GLU A 147 -4.80 3.37 -1.18
C GLU A 147 -6.30 3.41 -0.89
N GLY A 148 -7.06 4.31 -1.52
CA GLY A 148 -8.52 4.39 -1.38
C GLY A 148 -9.24 3.15 -1.91
N MET A 149 -8.82 2.62 -3.07
CA MET A 149 -9.35 1.37 -3.63
C MET A 149 -9.05 0.18 -2.73
N LEU A 150 -7.82 0.10 -2.22
CA LEU A 150 -7.39 -0.98 -1.33
C LEU A 150 -8.15 -0.93 -0.01
N HIS A 151 -8.35 0.26 0.58
CA HIS A 151 -9.15 0.46 1.79
C HIS A 151 -10.56 -0.08 1.59
N THR A 152 -11.23 0.34 0.52
CA THR A 152 -12.61 -0.07 0.19
C THR A 152 -12.72 -1.59 -0.02
N ALA A 153 -11.79 -2.15 -0.79
CA ALA A 153 -11.75 -3.59 -1.07
C ALA A 153 -11.50 -4.41 0.20
N LEU A 154 -10.54 -4.00 1.02
CA LEU A 154 -10.23 -4.66 2.29
C LEU A 154 -11.42 -4.56 3.25
N TYR A 155 -11.98 -3.37 3.44
CA TYR A 155 -13.11 -3.15 4.36
C TYR A 155 -14.26 -4.10 4.02
N THR A 156 -14.64 -4.16 2.74
CA THR A 156 -15.68 -5.07 2.24
C THR A 156 -15.36 -6.54 2.54
N LYS A 157 -14.11 -6.96 2.40
CA LYS A 157 -13.67 -8.34 2.67
C LYS A 157 -13.69 -8.65 4.16
N LEU A 158 -13.19 -7.74 5.00
CA LEU A 158 -13.22 -7.87 6.46
C LEU A 158 -14.66 -7.96 6.97
N GLU A 159 -15.53 -7.06 6.50
CA GLU A 159 -16.94 -7.07 6.87
C GLU A 159 -17.63 -8.38 6.47
N LYS A 160 -17.38 -8.87 5.25
CA LYS A 160 -17.89 -10.19 4.81
C LYS A 160 -17.40 -11.32 5.71
N GLN A 161 -16.15 -11.29 6.16
CA GLN A 161 -15.64 -12.29 7.11
C GLN A 161 -16.37 -12.21 8.45
N VAL A 162 -16.57 -11.00 9.01
CA VAL A 162 -17.31 -10.80 10.26
C VAL A 162 -18.76 -11.27 10.14
N ARG A 163 -19.45 -10.94 9.05
CA ARG A 163 -20.85 -11.36 8.80
C ARG A 163 -21.02 -12.89 8.76
N LYS A 164 -20.01 -13.60 8.23
CA LYS A 164 -19.99 -15.06 8.16
C LYS A 164 -19.66 -15.74 9.50
N GLN A 165 -19.23 -15.00 10.51
CA GLN A 165 -18.98 -15.58 11.82
C GLN A 165 -20.29 -16.02 12.50
N PRO A 166 -20.26 -17.06 13.34
CA PRO A 166 -21.43 -17.46 14.12
C PRO A 166 -21.92 -16.31 15.02
N ASN A 167 -23.22 -16.31 15.33
CA ASN A 167 -23.88 -15.20 16.04
C ASN A 167 -23.21 -14.84 17.38
N TRP A 168 -22.61 -15.80 18.08
CA TRP A 168 -21.91 -15.55 19.34
C TRP A 168 -20.66 -14.69 19.15
N ALA A 169 -19.89 -14.91 18.09
CA ALA A 169 -18.71 -14.10 17.76
C ALA A 169 -19.10 -12.70 17.25
N ARG A 170 -20.19 -12.60 16.48
CA ARG A 170 -20.76 -11.29 16.04
C ARG A 170 -21.22 -10.42 17.21
N LYS A 171 -21.78 -11.01 18.27
CA LYS A 171 -22.18 -10.27 19.49
C LYS A 171 -20.98 -9.64 20.21
N HIS A 172 -19.81 -10.26 20.16
CA HIS A 172 -18.58 -9.72 20.76
C HIS A 172 -18.12 -8.45 20.04
N VAL A 173 -18.05 -8.49 18.71
CA VAL A 173 -17.69 -7.34 17.86
C VAL A 173 -18.68 -6.18 18.02
N ARG A 174 -19.99 -6.46 18.11
CA ARG A 174 -21.01 -5.43 18.37
C ARG A 174 -20.91 -4.83 19.78
N LYS A 175 -20.58 -5.62 20.80
CA LYS A 175 -20.42 -5.11 22.17
C LYS A 175 -19.18 -4.22 22.30
N GLU A 176 -18.05 -4.61 21.72
CA GLU A 176 -16.84 -3.79 21.75
C GLU A 176 -16.96 -2.54 20.87
N GLY A 177 -17.48 -2.68 19.64
CA GLY A 177 -17.74 -1.54 18.76
C GLY A 177 -18.81 -0.59 19.32
N GLY A 178 -19.83 -1.11 20.01
CA GLY A 178 -20.87 -0.31 20.66
C GLY A 178 -20.37 0.46 21.88
N LYS A 179 -19.50 -0.14 22.70
CA LYS A 179 -18.86 0.55 23.84
C LYS A 179 -17.94 1.69 23.39
N ILE A 180 -17.21 1.47 22.30
CA ILE A 180 -16.32 2.47 21.69
C ILE A 180 -17.12 3.61 21.06
N ALA A 181 -18.20 3.31 20.35
CA ALA A 181 -19.07 4.35 19.80
C ALA A 181 -19.69 5.20 20.92
N GLN A 182 -20.15 4.57 22.00
CA GLN A 182 -20.69 5.28 23.16
C GLN A 182 -19.65 6.16 23.88
N SER A 183 -18.40 5.71 24.02
CA SER A 183 -17.34 6.53 24.63
C SER A 183 -16.95 7.73 23.76
N LEU A 184 -16.88 7.56 22.43
CA LEU A 184 -16.59 8.66 21.51
C LEU A 184 -17.70 9.72 21.45
N PHE A 185 -18.98 9.30 21.54
CA PHE A 185 -20.09 10.24 21.65
C PHE A 185 -20.08 10.99 23.00
N ALA A 186 -19.75 10.32 24.09
CA ALA A 186 -19.63 10.98 25.40
C ALA A 186 -18.51 12.03 25.43
N ASP A 187 -17.35 11.74 24.83
CA ASP A 187 -16.22 12.68 24.75
C ASP A 187 -16.49 13.85 23.78
N SER A 188 -17.20 13.60 22.67
CA SER A 188 -17.63 14.68 21.76
C SER A 188 -18.66 15.62 22.38
N VAL A 189 -19.48 15.14 23.32
CA VAL A 189 -20.45 15.99 24.05
C VAL A 189 -19.74 16.83 25.11
N ARG A 190 -18.71 16.28 25.79
CA ARG A 190 -17.88 17.04 26.74
C ARG A 190 -17.04 18.13 26.09
N LEU A 191 -16.50 17.89 24.89
CA LEU A 191 -15.71 18.90 24.18
C LEU A 191 -16.54 20.10 23.72
N LYS A 192 -17.84 19.95 23.48
CA LYS A 192 -18.73 21.07 23.14
C LYS A 192 -19.05 21.96 24.34
N THR A 193 -19.03 21.42 25.56
CA THR A 193 -19.36 22.17 26.78
C THR A 193 -18.22 23.06 27.28
N ILE A 194 -16.98 22.86 26.81
CA ILE A 194 -15.80 23.62 27.25
C ILE A 194 -15.52 24.86 26.37
N THR A 195 -16.14 24.94 25.20
CA THR A 195 -16.01 26.08 24.26
C THR A 195 -17.13 27.12 24.36
N GLU A 196 -18.06 26.96 25.30
CA GLU A 196 -19.17 27.90 25.55
C GLU A 196 -19.08 28.58 26.94
N GLU A 197 -17.91 28.54 27.60
CA GLU A 197 -17.54 29.42 28.72
C GLU A 197 -16.43 30.39 28.29
#